data_AF-A0A958IVL2-F1
#
_entry.id   AF-A0A958IVL2-F1
#
_cell.length_a   1.000
_cell.length_b   1.000
_cell.length_c   1.000
_cell.angle_alpha   90.00
_cell.angle_beta   90.00
_cell.angle_gamma   90.00
#
_symmetry.space_group_name_H-M   'P 1'
#
loop_
_entity.id
_entity.type
_entity.pdbx_description
1 polymer ?
#
loop_
_entity_poly.entity_id
_entity_poly.type
_entity_poly.pdbx_seq_one_letter_code
_entity_poly.pdbx_strand_id
1 'polypeptide(L)'
;MLKLIIEKELRETIGSSRFAISFGICALLIILAFYVGARNYQVTRAQYEAALAENLRQMEGITDWMMVDQHIFLPPLPIAALVTGIANDIGRTVEVHGRGELTAEGSRFNEDPLFAVFRFLDLDFIFQIVLSLFAILFAYNAINGEKEQGTLRLTFANAVPRATYILGKMAGTFLALAVPLLIPLLIG
;
A
#
# COMPACT_ATOMS: atom_id res chain seq x y z
N MET A 1 -13.45 9.82 31.43
CA MET A 1 -12.89 8.46 31.59
C MET A 1 -12.37 7.88 30.28
N LEU A 2 -13.13 7.90 29.18
CA LEU A 2 -12.66 7.39 27.87
C LEU A 2 -11.31 7.99 27.43
N LYS A 3 -11.16 9.32 27.46
CA LYS A 3 -9.90 10.02 27.11
C LYS A 3 -8.70 9.55 27.93
N LEU A 4 -8.89 9.36 29.24
CA LEU A 4 -7.83 8.88 30.15
C LEU A 4 -7.38 7.47 29.80
N ILE A 5 -8.32 6.59 29.42
CA ILE A 5 -8.01 5.23 28.99
C ILE A 5 -7.20 5.27 27.69
N ILE A 6 -7.61 6.10 26.73
CA ILE A 6 -6.89 6.27 25.46
C ILE A 6 -5.48 6.80 25.69
N GLU A 7 -5.31 7.85 26.49
CA GLU A 7 -4.01 8.45 26.77
C GLU A 7 -3.06 7.49 27.49
N LYS A 8 -3.60 6.72 28.44
CA LYS A 8 -2.86 5.65 29.12
C LYS A 8 -2.37 4.60 28.12
N GLU A 9 -3.29 4.08 27.29
CA GLU A 9 -2.97 3.05 26.29
C GLU A 9 -1.93 3.53 25.28
N LEU A 10 -2.07 4.78 24.83
CA LEU A 10 -1.16 5.39 23.88
C LEU A 10 0.26 5.54 24.48
N ARG A 11 0.36 6.01 25.73
CA ARG A 11 1.65 6.15 26.41
C ARG A 11 2.31 4.80 26.66
N GLU A 12 1.53 3.80 27.05
CA GLU A 12 2.02 2.43 27.29
C GLU A 12 2.51 1.78 25.99
N THR A 13 1.77 1.97 24.89
CA THR A 13 2.15 1.42 23.58
C THR A 13 3.36 2.15 22.98
N ILE A 14 3.33 3.49 22.93
CA ILE A 14 4.42 4.31 22.35
C ILE A 14 5.73 4.15 23.16
N GLY A 15 5.63 4.02 24.48
CA GLY A 15 6.79 3.81 25.35
C GLY A 15 7.44 2.42 25.25
N SER A 16 6.81 1.48 24.54
CA SER A 16 7.31 0.11 24.40
C SER A 16 8.43 0.02 23.36
N SER A 17 9.45 -0.79 23.64
CA SER A 17 10.49 -1.13 22.65
C SER A 17 9.92 -1.78 21.39
N ARG A 18 8.80 -2.50 21.52
CA ARG A 18 8.08 -3.13 20.40
C ARG A 18 7.56 -2.09 19.43
N PHE A 19 7.04 -0.97 19.94
CA PHE A 19 6.56 0.12 19.12
C PHE A 19 7.71 0.76 18.33
N ALA A 20 8.87 0.98 18.95
CA ALA A 20 10.03 1.51 18.25
C ALA A 20 10.50 0.58 17.11
N ILE A 21 10.50 -0.73 17.33
CA ILE A 21 10.85 -1.73 16.30
C ILE A 21 9.81 -1.71 15.17
N SER A 22 8.53 -1.79 15.50
CA SER A 22 7.44 -1.74 14.52
C SER A 22 7.47 -0.43 13.72
N PHE A 23 7.69 0.70 14.38
CA PHE A 23 7.86 2.00 13.74
C PHE A 23 9.05 2.02 12.78
N GLY A 24 10.22 1.54 13.21
CA GLY A 24 11.41 1.48 12.36
C GLY A 24 11.21 0.60 11.13
N ILE A 25 10.58 -0.57 11.30
CA ILE A 25 10.26 -1.48 10.20
C ILE A 25 9.24 -0.84 9.24
N CYS A 26 8.15 -0.27 9.76
CA CYS A 26 7.14 0.41 8.92
C CYS A 26 7.76 1.58 8.16
N ALA A 27 8.54 2.43 8.82
CA ALA A 27 9.19 3.57 8.20
C ALA A 27 10.15 3.13 7.09
N LEU A 28 10.99 2.13 7.35
CA LEU A 28 11.91 1.59 6.36
C LEU A 28 11.17 0.99 5.16
N LEU A 29 10.11 0.21 5.39
CA LEU A 29 9.31 -0.37 4.32
C LEU A 29 8.59 0.71 3.49
N ILE A 30 8.02 1.73 4.14
CA ILE A 30 7.36 2.84 3.44
C ILE A 30 8.37 3.59 2.58
N ILE A 31 9.52 3.99 3.13
CA ILE A 31 10.57 4.68 2.36
C ILE A 31 11.02 3.83 1.17
N LEU A 32 11.19 2.53 1.36
CA LEU A 32 11.56 1.61 0.30
C LEU A 32 10.45 1.48 -0.76
N ALA A 33 9.18 1.47 -0.36
CA ALA A 33 8.03 1.48 -1.27
C ALA A 33 8.01 2.75 -2.12
N PHE A 34 8.17 3.93 -1.50
CA PHE A 34 8.28 5.20 -2.22
C PHE A 34 9.44 5.21 -3.21
N TYR A 35 10.61 4.73 -2.79
CA TYR A 35 11.79 4.65 -3.66
C TYR A 35 11.56 3.72 -4.85
N VAL A 36 11.10 2.49 -4.61
CA VAL A 36 10.82 1.49 -5.66
C VAL A 36 9.72 1.99 -6.59
N GLY A 37 8.66 2.56 -6.04
CA GLY A 37 7.53 3.12 -6.77
C GLY A 37 7.92 4.28 -7.68
N ALA A 38 8.72 5.24 -7.18
CA ALA A 38 9.26 6.34 -7.97
C ALA A 38 10.18 5.84 -9.10
N ARG A 39 11.04 4.86 -8.82
CA ARG A 39 11.90 4.21 -9.82
C ARG A 39 11.06 3.53 -10.90
N ASN A 40 10.03 2.80 -10.51
CA ASN A 40 9.15 2.07 -11.42
C ASN A 40 8.35 3.02 -12.32
N TYR A 41 7.89 4.16 -11.78
CA TYR A 41 7.21 5.20 -12.56
C TYR A 41 8.13 5.79 -13.63
N GLN A 42 9.38 6.12 -13.28
CA GLN A 42 10.37 6.64 -14.23
C GLN A 42 10.66 5.64 -15.36
N VAL A 43 10.85 4.36 -15.02
CA VAL A 43 11.07 3.30 -16.01
C VAL A 43 9.86 3.15 -16.92
N THR A 44 8.66 3.11 -16.35
CA THR A 44 7.41 2.98 -17.12
C THR A 44 7.22 4.17 -18.07
N ARG A 45 7.53 5.39 -17.61
CA ARG A 45 7.42 6.59 -18.44
C ARG A 45 8.41 6.55 -19.62
N ALA A 46 9.65 6.14 -19.38
CA ALA A 46 10.64 6.00 -20.45
C ALA A 46 10.22 4.94 -21.48
N GLN A 47 9.65 3.81 -21.02
CA GLN A 47 9.09 2.78 -21.90
C GLN A 47 7.92 3.31 -22.73
N TYR A 48 7.01 4.08 -22.13
CA TYR A 48 5.89 4.72 -22.83
C TYR A 48 6.37 5.68 -23.92
N GLU A 49 7.32 6.57 -23.61
CA GLU A 49 7.86 7.53 -24.58
C GLU A 49 8.61 6.83 -25.73
N ALA A 50 9.38 5.78 -25.42
CA ALA A 50 10.07 4.98 -26.43
C ALA A 50 9.09 4.24 -27.36
N ALA A 51 8.02 3.65 -26.80
CA ALA A 51 7.00 2.94 -27.56
C ALA A 51 6.23 3.89 -28.50
N LEU A 52 5.91 5.10 -28.04
CA LEU A 52 5.28 6.13 -28.87
C LEU A 52 6.19 6.56 -30.03
N ALA A 53 7.48 6.82 -29.75
CA ALA A 53 8.44 7.22 -30.77
C ALA A 53 8.66 6.14 -31.83
N GLU A 54 8.70 4.87 -31.42
CA GLU A 54 8.82 3.75 -32.34
C GLU A 54 7.57 3.57 -33.19
N ASN A 55 6.37 3.67 -32.60
CA ASN A 55 5.12 3.58 -33.34
C ASN A 55 4.99 4.70 -34.39
N LEU A 56 5.38 5.94 -34.05
CA LEU A 56 5.40 7.05 -35.00
C LEU A 56 6.40 6.81 -36.14
N ARG A 57 7.60 6.31 -35.83
CA ARG A 57 8.61 5.97 -36.85
C ARG A 57 8.14 4.88 -37.80
N GLN A 58 7.44 3.87 -37.30
CA GLN A 58 6.89 2.83 -38.15
C GLN A 58 5.82 3.38 -39.11
N MET A 59 5.12 4.45 -38.72
CA MET A 59 4.16 5.13 -39.59
C MET A 59 4.82 6.11 -40.59
N GLU A 60 6.00 6.63 -40.28
CA GLU A 60 6.76 7.51 -41.17
C GLU A 60 7.27 6.75 -42.40
N GLY A 61 6.50 6.78 -43.49
CA GLY A 61 6.86 6.17 -44.78
C GLY A 61 5.85 5.16 -45.31
N ILE A 62 4.79 4.85 -44.55
CA ILE A 62 3.69 4.01 -45.03
C ILE A 62 2.75 4.85 -45.88
N THR A 63 2.71 4.58 -47.19
CA THR A 63 1.77 5.21 -48.14
C THR A 63 0.49 4.40 -48.38
N ASP A 64 0.47 3.13 -47.98
CA ASP A 64 -0.70 2.25 -48.14
C ASP A 64 -1.46 2.11 -46.82
N TRP A 65 -2.73 2.51 -46.84
CA TRP A 65 -3.63 2.44 -45.68
C TRP A 65 -3.82 1.02 -45.15
N MET A 66 -3.66 -0.01 -45.98
CA MET A 66 -3.78 -1.41 -45.54
C MET A 66 -2.57 -1.92 -44.74
N MET A 67 -1.44 -1.21 -44.75
CA MET A 67 -0.23 -1.57 -44.01
C MET A 67 -0.07 -0.79 -42.70
N VAL A 68 -1.01 0.11 -42.40
CA VAL A 68 -0.98 0.90 -41.16
C VAL A 68 -1.43 0.04 -40.00
N ASP A 69 -0.49 -0.25 -39.10
CA ASP A 69 -0.74 -0.95 -37.85
C ASP A 69 -0.57 0.02 -36.68
N GLN A 70 -1.69 0.50 -36.12
CA GLN A 70 -1.68 1.51 -35.06
C GLN A 70 -1.80 0.86 -33.68
N HIS A 71 -0.86 1.17 -32.81
CA HIS A 71 -0.89 0.74 -31.41
C HIS A 71 -1.17 1.95 -30.52
N ILE A 72 -2.20 1.86 -29.68
CA ILE A 72 -2.52 2.87 -28.67
C ILE A 72 -1.90 2.43 -27.34
N PHE A 73 -1.02 3.26 -26.79
CA PHE A 73 -0.41 3.04 -25.48
C PHE A 73 -1.15 3.83 -24.40
N LEU A 74 -1.45 3.19 -23.27
CA LEU A 74 -2.04 3.87 -22.12
C LEU A 74 -0.96 4.66 -21.36
N PRO A 75 -1.19 5.93 -21.00
CA PRO A 75 -0.23 6.73 -20.26
C PRO A 75 -0.07 6.22 -18.82
N PRO A 76 1.15 6.30 -18.24
CA PRO A 76 1.36 5.90 -16.86
C PRO A 76 0.66 6.86 -15.89
N LEU A 77 -0.08 6.30 -14.93
CA LEU A 77 -0.76 7.06 -13.90
C LEU A 77 0.24 7.49 -12.81
N PRO A 78 0.32 8.78 -12.43
CA PRO A 78 1.22 9.24 -11.36
C PRO A 78 0.97 8.54 -10.01
N ILE A 79 -0.29 8.23 -9.69
CA ILE A 79 -0.65 7.52 -8.45
C ILE A 79 -0.14 6.07 -8.42
N ALA A 80 0.15 5.47 -9.59
CA ALA A 80 0.73 4.14 -9.69
C ALA A 80 2.17 4.08 -9.15
N ALA A 81 2.83 5.23 -8.95
CA ALA A 81 4.09 5.31 -8.22
C ALA A 81 3.92 5.01 -6.72
N LEU A 82 2.70 5.13 -6.19
CA LEU A 82 2.41 5.01 -4.76
C LEU A 82 1.62 3.73 -4.45
N VAL A 83 0.56 3.52 -5.23
CA VAL A 83 -0.32 2.35 -5.15
C VAL A 83 -0.55 1.86 -6.56
N THR A 84 -0.01 0.69 -6.87
CA THR A 84 -0.07 0.16 -8.23
C THR A 84 -1.47 -0.32 -8.59
N GLY A 85 -2.21 -0.90 -7.62
CA GLY A 85 -3.58 -1.35 -7.79
C GLY A 85 -3.74 -2.23 -9.04
N ILE A 86 -4.75 -1.95 -9.86
CA ILE A 86 -5.03 -2.66 -11.12
C ILE A 86 -4.12 -2.24 -12.29
N ALA A 87 -3.24 -1.24 -12.13
CA ALA A 87 -2.44 -0.69 -13.23
C ALA A 87 -1.40 -1.68 -13.80
N ASN A 88 -1.16 -2.79 -13.09
CA ASN A 88 -0.34 -3.90 -13.58
C ASN A 88 -1.18 -5.05 -14.17
N ASP A 89 -2.47 -5.14 -13.84
CA ASP A 89 -3.42 -6.15 -14.35
C ASP A 89 -3.94 -5.78 -15.74
N ILE A 90 -4.10 -4.48 -16.02
CA ILE A 90 -4.57 -4.01 -17.32
C ILE A 90 -3.46 -4.06 -18.38
N GLY A 91 -3.82 -4.52 -19.58
CA GLY A 91 -2.97 -4.39 -20.77
C GLY A 91 -2.68 -2.92 -21.06
N ARG A 92 -1.46 -2.63 -21.50
CA ARG A 92 -0.96 -1.27 -21.71
C ARG A 92 -0.92 -0.84 -23.17
N THR A 93 -1.11 -1.80 -24.07
CA THR A 93 -1.10 -1.58 -25.52
C THR A 93 -2.40 -2.11 -26.09
N VAL A 94 -3.05 -1.34 -26.96
CA VAL A 94 -4.23 -1.76 -27.71
C VAL A 94 -3.88 -1.66 -29.18
N GLU A 95 -3.89 -2.79 -29.89
CA GLU A 95 -3.75 -2.81 -31.34
C GLU A 95 -5.10 -2.38 -31.99
N VAL A 96 -5.06 -1.41 -32.89
CA VAL A 96 -6.26 -0.85 -33.51
C VAL A 96 -6.55 -1.60 -34.80
N HIS A 97 -7.57 -2.45 -34.75
CA HIS A 97 -8.07 -3.14 -35.93
C HIS A 97 -9.34 -2.50 -36.51
N GLY A 98 -9.51 -2.59 -37.84
CA GLY A 98 -10.68 -2.05 -38.54
C GLY A 98 -11.99 -2.80 -38.26
N ARG A 99 -11.96 -3.98 -37.63
CA ARG A 99 -13.12 -4.79 -37.21
C ARG A 99 -12.75 -5.65 -36.00
N GLY A 100 -13.69 -5.84 -35.08
CA GLY A 100 -13.51 -6.69 -33.89
C GLY A 100 -13.55 -5.88 -32.59
N GLU A 101 -13.41 -6.58 -31.47
CA GLU A 101 -13.29 -5.97 -30.14
C GLU A 101 -11.84 -5.58 -29.90
N LEU A 102 -11.61 -4.37 -29.38
CA LEU A 102 -10.28 -3.88 -29.03
C LEU A 102 -9.92 -4.42 -27.65
N THR A 103 -8.96 -5.34 -27.59
CA THR A 103 -8.46 -5.90 -26.33
C THR A 103 -7.15 -5.25 -25.94
N ALA A 104 -7.00 -4.92 -24.65
CA ALA A 104 -5.74 -4.42 -24.12
C ALA A 104 -4.78 -5.58 -23.86
N GLU A 105 -3.62 -5.56 -24.50
CA GLU A 105 -2.56 -6.56 -24.41
C GLU A 105 -1.31 -5.99 -23.69
N GLY A 106 -0.36 -6.86 -23.34
CA GLY A 106 0.88 -6.46 -22.65
C GLY A 106 0.67 -6.03 -21.20
N SER A 107 -0.10 -6.81 -20.42
CA SER A 107 -0.14 -6.60 -18.97
C SER A 107 1.17 -7.09 -18.34
N ARG A 108 1.71 -6.32 -17.39
CA ARG A 108 3.02 -6.65 -16.79
C ARG A 108 3.01 -7.99 -16.05
N PHE A 109 1.86 -8.40 -15.54
CA PHE A 109 1.72 -9.70 -14.88
C PHE A 109 1.70 -10.89 -15.84
N ASN A 110 1.28 -10.68 -17.10
CA ASN A 110 1.34 -11.72 -18.12
C ASN A 110 2.75 -11.91 -18.67
N GLU A 111 3.52 -10.81 -18.76
CA GLU A 111 4.92 -10.84 -19.21
C GLU A 111 5.87 -11.37 -18.14
N ASP A 112 5.56 -11.15 -16.85
CA ASP A 112 6.46 -11.42 -15.75
C ASP A 112 5.74 -12.10 -14.55
N PRO A 113 5.48 -13.42 -14.63
CA PRO A 113 4.60 -14.14 -13.70
C PRO A 113 5.10 -14.14 -12.24
N LEU A 114 6.40 -14.00 -12.02
CA LEU A 114 6.98 -13.91 -10.68
C LEU A 114 6.47 -12.67 -9.94
N PHE A 115 6.29 -11.55 -10.64
CA PHE A 115 5.76 -10.33 -10.03
C PHE A 115 4.26 -10.44 -9.73
N ALA A 116 3.52 -11.27 -10.47
CA ALA A 116 2.11 -11.56 -10.20
C ALA A 116 1.90 -12.30 -8.87
N VAL A 117 2.84 -13.16 -8.49
CA VAL A 117 2.77 -13.95 -7.25
C VAL A 117 3.24 -13.15 -6.04
N PHE A 118 4.35 -12.41 -6.15
CA PHE A 118 4.93 -11.73 -5.00
C PHE A 118 4.29 -10.37 -4.68
N ARG A 119 3.56 -9.78 -5.65
CA ARG A 119 2.99 -8.42 -5.61
C ARG A 119 4.08 -7.36 -5.39
N PHE A 120 3.99 -6.22 -6.04
CA PHE A 120 5.02 -5.19 -5.86
C PHE A 120 4.99 -4.67 -4.42
N LEU A 121 6.17 -4.37 -3.87
CA LEU A 121 6.27 -3.67 -2.59
C LEU A 121 5.77 -2.24 -2.81
N ASP A 122 4.49 -2.04 -2.55
CA ASP A 122 3.78 -0.78 -2.63
C ASP A 122 3.08 -0.46 -1.31
N LEU A 123 2.48 0.73 -1.21
CA LEU A 123 1.79 1.10 0.03
C LEU A 123 0.64 0.15 0.34
N ASP A 124 -0.09 -0.33 -0.66
CA ASP A 124 -1.20 -1.25 -0.47
C ASP A 124 -0.76 -2.55 0.22
N PHE A 125 0.36 -3.14 -0.21
CA PHE A 125 0.96 -4.30 0.46
C PHE A 125 1.28 -4.02 1.94
N ILE A 126 1.85 -2.85 2.24
CA ILE A 126 2.21 -2.46 3.62
C ILE A 126 0.96 -2.34 4.49
N PHE A 127 -0.10 -1.70 3.98
CA PHE A 127 -1.37 -1.59 4.69
C PHE A 127 -2.04 -2.94 4.90
N GLN A 128 -2.09 -3.78 3.86
CA GLN A 128 -2.83 -5.04 3.92
C GLN A 128 -2.13 -6.09 4.77
N ILE A 129 -0.80 -6.21 4.68
CA ILE A 129 -0.05 -7.29 5.32
C ILE A 129 0.64 -6.80 6.60
N VAL A 130 1.46 -5.76 6.51
CA VAL A 130 2.34 -5.33 7.62
C VAL A 130 1.52 -4.72 8.75
N LEU A 131 0.61 -3.79 8.44
CA LEU A 131 -0.24 -3.18 9.46
C LEU A 131 -1.22 -4.18 10.09
N SER A 132 -1.75 -5.13 9.32
CA SER A 132 -2.60 -6.20 9.88
C SER A 132 -1.85 -7.04 10.91
N LEU A 133 -0.58 -7.37 10.62
CA LEU A 133 0.26 -8.11 11.57
C LEU A 133 0.53 -7.31 12.85
N PHE A 134 0.86 -6.02 12.71
CA PHE A 134 1.06 -5.13 13.86
C PHE A 134 -0.23 -4.91 14.66
N ALA A 135 -1.38 -4.85 13.98
CA ALA A 135 -2.66 -4.70 14.64
C ALA A 135 -2.95 -5.88 15.57
N ILE A 136 -2.70 -7.10 15.09
CA ILE A 136 -2.84 -8.32 15.91
C ILE A 136 -1.86 -8.29 17.08
N LEU A 137 -0.59 -7.93 16.83
CA LEU A 137 0.45 -7.91 17.87
C LEU A 137 0.14 -6.90 18.99
N PHE A 138 -0.29 -5.69 18.65
CA PHE A 138 -0.62 -4.66 19.63
C PHE A 138 -1.94 -4.95 20.34
N ALA A 139 -2.98 -5.41 19.63
CA ALA A 139 -4.25 -5.79 20.25
C ALA A 139 -4.09 -6.96 21.23
N TYR A 140 -3.27 -7.96 20.90
CA TYR A 140 -2.98 -9.07 21.80
C TYR A 140 -2.33 -8.59 23.10
N ASN A 141 -1.30 -7.74 23.00
CA ASN A 141 -0.59 -7.22 24.15
C ASN A 141 -1.45 -6.28 25.00
N ALA A 142 -2.29 -5.46 24.36
CA ALA A 142 -3.24 -4.60 25.05
C ALA A 142 -4.09 -5.43 26.02
N ILE A 143 -4.69 -6.53 25.56
CA ILE A 143 -5.63 -7.32 26.37
C ILE A 143 -4.88 -8.27 27.33
N ASN A 144 -3.94 -9.07 26.82
CA ASN A 144 -3.29 -10.10 27.62
C ASN A 144 -2.21 -9.54 28.54
N GLY A 145 -1.53 -8.45 28.18
CA GLY A 145 -0.56 -7.79 29.06
C GLY A 145 -1.19 -7.31 30.37
N GLU A 146 -2.35 -6.68 30.31
CA GLU A 146 -3.07 -6.27 31.53
C GLU A 146 -3.67 -7.45 32.31
N LYS A 147 -4.02 -8.53 31.61
CA LYS A 147 -4.52 -9.75 32.25
C LYS A 147 -3.42 -10.44 33.04
N GLU A 148 -2.21 -10.53 32.49
CA GLU A 148 -1.04 -11.13 33.13
C GLU A 148 -0.52 -10.30 34.30
N GLN A 149 -0.51 -8.97 34.16
CA GLN A 149 -0.10 -8.05 35.23
C GLN A 149 -1.16 -7.88 36.34
N GLY A 150 -2.36 -8.44 36.15
CA GLY A 150 -3.48 -8.32 37.10
C GLY A 150 -4.14 -6.93 37.13
N THR A 151 -3.66 -5.96 36.35
CA THR A 151 -4.19 -4.60 36.25
C THR A 151 -5.62 -4.58 35.69
N LEU A 152 -5.99 -5.58 34.89
CA LEU A 152 -7.37 -5.75 34.43
C LEU A 152 -8.35 -5.96 35.60
N ARG A 153 -7.97 -6.78 36.59
CA ARG A 153 -8.81 -7.07 37.77
C ARG A 153 -8.92 -5.83 38.67
N LEU A 154 -7.82 -5.08 38.82
CA LEU A 154 -7.80 -3.83 39.58
C LEU A 154 -8.66 -2.74 38.93
N THR A 155 -8.65 -2.65 37.60
CA THR A 155 -9.47 -1.67 36.86
C THR A 155 -10.96 -1.92 37.05
N PHE A 156 -11.39 -3.19 37.03
CA PHE A 156 -12.79 -3.57 37.24
C PHE A 156 -13.22 -3.65 38.71
N ALA A 157 -12.28 -3.52 39.67
CA ALA A 157 -12.63 -3.29 41.07
C ALA A 157 -13.18 -1.86 41.29
N ASN A 158 -12.95 -0.96 40.35
CA ASN A 158 -13.51 0.40 40.33
C ASN A 158 -14.77 0.47 39.46
N ALA A 159 -15.57 1.52 39.64
CA ALA A 159 -16.81 1.76 38.89
C ALA A 159 -16.55 2.23 37.43
N VAL A 160 -15.86 1.40 36.63
CA VAL A 160 -15.57 1.66 35.21
C VAL A 160 -16.51 0.84 34.32
N PRO A 161 -17.33 1.47 33.46
CA PRO A 161 -18.18 0.75 32.52
C PRO A 161 -17.36 -0.08 31.52
N ARG A 162 -17.73 -1.35 31.33
CA ARG A 162 -17.04 -2.28 30.41
C ARG A 162 -16.99 -1.77 28.97
N ALA A 163 -18.08 -1.15 28.49
CA ALA A 163 -18.15 -0.60 27.14
C ALA A 163 -17.13 0.53 26.92
N THR A 164 -17.02 1.47 27.87
CA THR A 164 -16.06 2.58 27.83
C THR A 164 -14.62 2.07 27.87
N TYR A 165 -14.36 1.01 28.65
CA TYR A 165 -13.04 0.37 28.70
C TYR A 165 -12.66 -0.24 27.34
N ILE A 166 -13.54 -1.04 26.73
CA ILE A 166 -13.27 -1.68 25.42
C ILE A 166 -13.09 -0.61 24.34
N LEU A 167 -13.98 0.38 24.25
CA LEU A 167 -13.88 1.45 23.25
C LEU A 167 -12.61 2.29 23.41
N GLY A 168 -12.24 2.63 24.66
CA GLY A 168 -11.00 3.37 24.93
C GLY A 168 -9.77 2.57 24.50
N LYS A 169 -9.80 1.25 24.70
CA LYS A 169 -8.71 0.36 24.32
C LYS A 169 -8.58 0.21 22.81
N MET A 170 -9.70 -0.04 22.12
CA MET A 170 -9.74 -0.09 20.66
C MET A 170 -9.24 1.22 20.03
N ALA A 171 -9.70 2.37 20.54
CA ALA A 171 -9.26 3.68 20.04
C ALA A 171 -7.78 3.93 20.33
N GLY A 172 -7.28 3.57 21.52
CA GLY A 172 -5.87 3.70 21.89
C GLY A 172 -4.94 2.86 21.01
N THR A 173 -5.27 1.58 20.83
CA THR A 173 -4.49 0.68 19.94
C THR A 173 -4.57 1.13 18.48
N PHE A 174 -5.74 1.57 18.00
CA PHE A 174 -5.89 2.07 16.64
C PHE A 174 -5.05 3.34 16.39
N LEU A 175 -5.08 4.31 17.30
CA LEU A 175 -4.25 5.51 17.20
C LEU A 175 -2.76 5.16 17.29
N ALA A 176 -2.38 4.22 18.14
CA ALA A 176 -1.01 3.74 18.22
C ALA A 176 -0.54 3.08 16.92
N LEU A 177 -1.42 2.37 16.19
CA LEU A 177 -1.10 1.81 14.86
C LEU A 177 -1.03 2.88 13.77
N ALA A 178 -1.87 3.91 13.86
CA ALA A 178 -1.91 4.98 12.87
C ALA A 178 -0.63 5.83 12.88
N VAL A 179 0.02 6.01 14.03
CA VAL A 179 1.24 6.83 14.14
C VAL A 179 2.42 6.30 13.31
N PRO A 180 2.81 5.00 13.39
CA PRO A 180 3.82 4.38 12.54
C PRO A 180 3.56 4.44 11.04
N LEU A 181 2.30 4.61 10.65
CA LEU A 181 1.90 4.74 9.26
C LEU A 181 1.97 6.20 8.80
N LEU A 182 1.31 7.11 9.53
CA LEU A 182 1.13 8.49 9.11
C LEU A 182 2.43 9.27 9.10
N ILE A 183 3.33 9.04 10.06
CA ILE A 183 4.59 9.79 10.14
C ILE A 183 5.46 9.52 8.90
N PRO A 184 5.81 8.27 8.55
CA PRO A 184 6.62 8.02 7.35
C PRO A 184 5.90 8.40 6.06
N LEU A 185 4.57 8.23 5.99
CA LEU A 185 3.76 8.64 4.83
C LEU A 185 3.79 10.16 4.60
N LEU A 186 3.87 10.96 5.66
CA LEU A 186 3.98 12.42 5.56
C LEU A 186 5.41 12.91 5.26
N ILE A 187 6.42 12.08 5.57
CA ILE A 187 7.83 12.40 5.32
C ILE A 187 8.27 12.00 3.91
N GLY A 188 7.78 10.86 3.41
CA GLY A 188 8.03 10.36 2.05
C GLY A 188 7.23 11.11 1.00
#